data_AF-A0A6P2EQ96-F1
#
_entry.id   AF-A0A6P2EQ96-F1
#
_cell.length_a   1.000
_cell.length_b   1.000
_cell.length_c   1.000
_cell.angle_alpha   90.00
_cell.angle_beta   90.00
_cell.angle_gamma   90.00
#
_symmetry.space_group_name_H-M   'P 1'
#
loop_
_entity.id
_entity.type
_entity.pdbx_description
1 polymer ?
#
loop_
_entity_poly.entity_id
_entity_poly.type
_entity_poly.pdbx_seq_one_letter_code
_entity_poly.pdbx_strand_id
1 'polypeptide(L)'
;MTTSTTIQSRRKIIVIVLLCLAAAGAVVRQFAEPGTLRNIGTLMMLLWLPVIGNIISWLVARIRRPPALGAASFEAGAPFQPHALVELTLRTPMLPSEDTPILAGEHRCALVLDNEGFSARWFVAPGETFRRGVAQTLEVEFLAPALALARFQPGAAFRMLVGESFVGDGRVLRVLAPA
;
A
#
# COMPACT_ATOMS: atom_id res chain seq x y z
N MET A 1 -22.71 -9.27 -4.35
CA MET A 1 -22.14 -7.96 -3.97
C MET A 1 -22.45 -7.69 -2.50
N THR A 2 -21.69 -8.28 -1.55
CA THR A 2 -21.87 -8.07 -0.07
C THR A 2 -20.70 -8.62 0.78
N THR A 3 -19.45 -8.64 0.29
CA THR A 3 -18.32 -9.27 1.03
C THR A 3 -17.43 -8.32 1.84
N SER A 4 -17.58 -6.99 1.72
CA SER A 4 -16.68 -6.02 2.37
C SER A 4 -17.01 -5.72 3.84
N THR A 5 -18.25 -5.95 4.31
CA THR A 5 -18.69 -5.62 5.67
C THR A 5 -18.24 -6.63 6.74
N THR A 6 -17.98 -7.88 6.35
CA THR A 6 -17.64 -8.96 7.30
C THR A 6 -16.23 -8.85 7.86
N ILE A 7 -15.29 -8.28 7.10
CA ILE A 7 -13.88 -8.15 7.50
C ILE A 7 -13.70 -7.07 8.58
N GLN A 8 -14.39 -5.94 8.44
CA GLN A 8 -14.39 -4.88 9.45
C GLN A 8 -15.11 -5.31 10.73
N SER A 9 -16.21 -6.05 10.60
CA SER A 9 -16.95 -6.63 11.73
C SER A 9 -16.09 -7.65 12.51
N ARG A 10 -15.37 -8.54 11.81
CA ARG A 10 -14.41 -9.50 12.42
C ARG A 10 -13.31 -8.80 13.23
N ARG A 11 -12.74 -7.72 12.72
CA ARG A 11 -11.70 -6.95 13.44
C ARG A 11 -12.23 -6.32 14.73
N LYS A 12 -13.46 -5.82 14.71
CA LYS A 12 -14.11 -5.21 15.88
C LYS A 12 -14.45 -6.27 16.94
N ILE A 13 -14.89 -7.46 16.51
CA ILE A 13 -15.14 -8.60 17.40
C ILE A 13 -13.87 -9.03 18.11
N ILE A 14 -12.73 -9.12 17.41
CA ILE A 14 -11.45 -9.48 18.03
C ILE A 14 -11.06 -8.50 19.14
N VAL A 15 -11.23 -7.19 18.91
CA VAL A 15 -10.94 -6.15 19.91
C VAL A 15 -11.86 -6.26 21.13
N ILE A 16 -13.15 -6.51 20.91
CA ILE A 16 -14.14 -6.70 22.00
C ILE A 16 -13.80 -7.95 22.80
N VAL A 17 -13.45 -9.06 22.13
CA VAL A 17 -13.03 -10.30 22.81
C VAL A 17 -11.78 -10.06 23.65
N LEU A 18 -10.77 -9.36 23.12
CA LEU A 18 -9.55 -9.01 23.86
C LEU A 18 -9.84 -8.11 25.08
N LEU A 19 -10.75 -7.14 24.95
CA LEU A 19 -11.20 -6.29 26.05
C LEU A 19 -11.94 -7.09 27.13
N CYS A 20 -12.85 -7.98 26.74
CA CYS A 20 -13.55 -8.88 27.66
C CYS A 20 -12.58 -9.80 28.39
N LEU A 21 -11.58 -10.32 27.68
CA LEU A 21 -10.58 -11.23 28.23
C LEU A 21 -9.67 -10.50 29.24
N ALA A 22 -9.31 -9.24 28.95
CA ALA A 22 -8.56 -8.37 29.88
C ALA A 22 -9.37 -8.03 31.14
N ALA A 23 -10.66 -7.71 30.98
CA ALA A 23 -11.57 -7.45 32.09
C ALA A 23 -11.77 -8.70 32.96
N ALA A 24 -11.91 -9.89 32.37
CA ALA A 24 -11.99 -11.15 33.09
C ALA A 24 -10.73 -11.41 33.93
N GLY A 25 -9.54 -11.12 33.41
CA GLY A 25 -8.29 -11.20 34.16
C GLY A 25 -8.23 -10.25 35.36
N ALA A 26 -8.78 -9.04 35.24
CA ALA A 26 -8.86 -8.07 36.34
C ALA A 26 -9.86 -8.48 37.43
N VAL A 27 -11.00 -9.05 37.04
CA VAL A 27 -12.02 -9.55 37.97
C VAL A 27 -11.52 -10.77 38.74
N VAL A 28 -10.86 -11.72 38.07
CA VAL A 28 -10.27 -12.89 38.76
C VAL A 28 -9.21 -12.46 39.79
N ARG A 29 -8.46 -11.40 39.49
CA ARG A 29 -7.46 -10.83 40.41
C ARG A 29 -8.09 -10.24 41.68
N GLN A 30 -9.32 -9.74 41.63
CA GLN A 30 -9.97 -9.11 42.79
C GLN A 30 -10.60 -10.11 43.76
N PHE A 31 -10.83 -11.36 43.34
CA PHE A 31 -11.55 -12.39 44.11
C PHE A 31 -10.69 -13.57 44.59
N ALA A 32 -9.36 -13.51 44.46
CA ALA A 32 -8.47 -14.63 44.78
C ALA A 32 -7.89 -14.57 46.20
N GLU A 33 -8.33 -15.49 47.08
CA GLU A 33 -7.78 -15.76 48.43
C GLU A 33 -6.46 -16.57 48.39
N PRO A 34 -5.63 -16.54 49.46
CA PRO A 34 -4.21 -16.92 49.38
C PRO A 34 -3.95 -18.42 49.57
N GLY A 35 -3.75 -19.15 48.46
CA GLY A 35 -3.20 -20.51 48.46
C GLY A 35 -3.60 -21.30 47.21
N THR A 36 -2.64 -21.89 46.48
CA THR A 36 -2.79 -22.59 45.18
C THR A 36 -3.28 -21.70 44.01
N LEU A 37 -4.24 -20.80 44.25
CA LEU A 37 -4.70 -19.76 43.32
C LEU A 37 -3.60 -18.78 42.91
N ARG A 38 -2.60 -18.53 43.77
CA ARG A 38 -1.47 -17.62 43.45
C ARG A 38 -0.53 -18.19 42.38
N ASN A 39 -0.30 -19.51 42.35
CA ASN A 39 0.51 -20.15 41.31
C ASN A 39 -0.24 -20.22 39.97
N ILE A 40 -1.55 -20.50 40.01
CA ILE A 40 -2.41 -20.44 38.82
C ILE A 40 -2.49 -19.00 38.28
N GLY A 41 -2.63 -18.01 39.16
CA GLY A 41 -2.61 -16.60 38.80
C GLY A 41 -1.28 -16.14 38.20
N THR A 42 -0.16 -16.68 38.68
CA THR A 42 1.18 -16.39 38.13
C THR A 42 1.38 -17.02 36.75
N LEU A 43 0.95 -18.28 36.57
CA LEU A 43 0.94 -18.97 35.27
C LEU A 43 0.03 -18.26 34.27
N MET A 44 -1.16 -17.82 34.69
CA MET A 44 -2.01 -16.94 33.89
C MET A 44 -1.29 -15.64 33.55
N MET A 45 -0.62 -14.99 34.49
CA MET A 45 0.11 -13.74 34.20
C MET A 45 1.22 -13.91 33.15
N LEU A 46 1.95 -15.03 33.20
CA LEU A 46 3.01 -15.39 32.24
C LEU A 46 2.45 -15.77 30.86
N LEU A 47 1.32 -16.48 30.82
CA LEU A 47 0.64 -16.88 29.58
C LEU A 47 0.21 -15.67 28.73
N TRP A 48 -0.02 -14.53 29.38
CA TRP A 48 -0.44 -13.30 28.72
C TRP A 48 0.71 -12.46 28.16
N LEU A 49 1.96 -12.74 28.54
CA LEU A 49 3.14 -11.99 28.08
C LEU A 49 3.29 -11.98 26.53
N PRO A 50 3.09 -13.11 25.81
CA PRO A 50 3.15 -13.13 24.34
C PRO A 50 2.02 -12.33 23.69
N VAL A 51 0.83 -12.36 24.30
CA VAL A 51 -0.36 -11.64 23.80
C VAL A 51 -0.14 -10.13 23.91
N ILE A 52 0.38 -9.67 25.04
CA ILE A 52 0.74 -8.26 25.25
C ILE A 52 1.82 -7.82 24.26
N GLY A 53 2.87 -8.65 24.06
CA GLY A 53 3.92 -8.37 23.07
C GLY A 53 3.39 -8.19 21.65
N ASN A 54 2.42 -9.02 21.24
CA ASN A 54 1.77 -8.92 19.94
C ASN A 54 0.92 -7.64 19.81
N ILE A 55 0.16 -7.27 20.85
CA ILE A 55 -0.65 -6.04 20.87
C ILE A 55 0.24 -4.79 20.82
N ILE A 56 1.33 -4.76 21.58
CA ILE A 56 2.29 -3.63 21.57
C ILE A 56 2.95 -3.52 20.20
N SER A 57 3.41 -4.64 19.61
CA SER A 57 4.00 -4.65 18.28
C SER A 57 3.03 -4.12 17.23
N TRP A 58 1.76 -4.52 17.30
CA TRP A 58 0.71 -4.00 16.44
C TRP A 58 0.43 -2.51 16.67
N LEU A 59 0.39 -2.06 17.93
CA LEU A 59 0.16 -0.66 18.28
C LEU A 59 1.31 0.24 17.80
N VAL A 60 2.56 -0.19 18.01
CA VAL A 60 3.76 0.49 17.52
C VAL A 60 3.75 0.55 15.99
N ALA A 61 3.44 -0.56 15.30
CA ALA A 61 3.31 -0.58 13.85
C ALA A 61 2.19 0.36 13.37
N ARG A 62 1.09 0.49 14.13
CA ARG A 62 -0.01 1.39 13.80
C ARG A 62 0.31 2.86 14.04
N ILE A 63 1.02 3.20 15.12
CA ILE A 63 1.45 4.58 15.42
C ILE A 63 2.55 5.02 14.46
N ARG A 64 3.46 4.12 14.10
CA ARG A 64 4.53 4.39 13.12
C ARG A 64 4.05 4.41 11.68
N ARG A 65 2.81 4.02 11.38
CA ARG A 65 2.26 4.22 10.04
C ARG A 65 2.20 5.73 9.80
N PRO A 66 2.89 6.24 8.76
CA PRO A 66 2.72 7.62 8.36
C PRO A 66 1.22 7.89 8.20
N PRO A 67 0.70 9.04 8.67
CA PRO A 67 -0.66 9.41 8.35
C PRO A 67 -0.82 9.30 6.84
N ALA A 68 -1.88 8.64 6.38
CA ALA A 68 -2.28 8.73 4.99
C ALA A 68 -2.62 10.21 4.76
N LEU A 69 -1.61 10.98 4.34
CA LEU A 69 -1.75 12.36 3.89
C LEU A 69 -2.93 12.33 2.92
N GLY A 70 -4.04 12.94 3.35
CA GLY A 70 -5.37 12.73 2.77
C GLY A 70 -5.28 12.74 1.27
N ALA A 71 -5.64 11.61 0.64
CA ALA A 71 -5.39 11.23 -0.75
C ALA A 71 -4.82 12.39 -1.59
N ALA A 72 -3.52 12.67 -1.40
CA ALA A 72 -2.86 13.68 -2.20
C ALA A 72 -3.08 13.24 -3.65
N SER A 73 -3.64 14.12 -4.45
CA SER A 73 -4.02 13.83 -5.82
C SER A 73 -3.56 14.98 -6.68
N PHE A 74 -3.29 14.70 -7.94
CA PHE A 74 -2.93 15.75 -8.88
C PHE A 74 -4.08 16.75 -8.98
N GLU A 75 -3.77 18.02 -8.75
CA GLU A 75 -4.67 19.15 -8.95
C GLU A 75 -5.25 19.09 -10.37
N ALA A 76 -6.58 19.22 -10.48
CA ALA A 76 -7.26 19.12 -11.76
C ALA A 76 -6.83 20.29 -12.67
N GLY A 77 -6.23 19.98 -13.82
CA GLY A 77 -5.76 20.99 -14.77
C GLY A 77 -4.37 21.58 -14.46
N ALA A 78 -3.67 21.10 -13.43
CA ALA A 78 -2.27 21.46 -13.23
C ALA A 78 -1.42 20.97 -14.42
N PRO A 79 -0.51 21.82 -14.94
CA PRO A 79 0.34 21.46 -16.07
C PRO A 79 1.18 20.22 -15.73
N PHE A 80 1.40 19.37 -16.73
CA PHE A 80 2.24 18.19 -16.56
C PHE A 80 3.71 18.61 -16.43
N GLN A 81 4.38 18.07 -15.41
CA GLN A 81 5.80 18.32 -15.14
C GLN A 81 6.57 17.00 -15.18
N PRO A 82 7.35 16.74 -16.26
CA PRO A 82 8.06 15.47 -16.38
C PRO A 82 9.20 15.37 -15.36
N HIS A 83 9.14 14.37 -14.50
CA HIS A 83 10.13 14.12 -13.44
C HIS A 83 11.09 12.97 -13.78
N ALA A 84 10.66 12.01 -14.60
CA ALA A 84 11.54 10.94 -15.07
C ALA A 84 11.10 10.44 -16.45
N LEU A 85 12.08 9.95 -17.20
CA LEU A 85 11.86 9.18 -18.41
C LEU A 85 12.01 7.70 -18.07
N VAL A 86 10.97 6.92 -18.36
CA VAL A 86 10.94 5.49 -18.04
C VAL A 86 10.62 4.68 -19.28
N GLU A 87 11.13 3.47 -19.33
CA GLU A 87 10.67 2.44 -20.23
C GLU A 87 9.60 1.62 -19.49
N LEU A 88 8.42 1.47 -20.09
CA LEU A 88 7.30 0.73 -19.52
C LEU A 88 6.80 -0.30 -20.53
N THR A 89 6.62 -1.53 -20.06
CA THR A 89 5.96 -2.60 -20.80
C THR A 89 4.71 -3.01 -20.04
N LEU A 90 3.54 -2.74 -20.62
CA LEU A 90 2.28 -3.27 -20.08
C LEU A 90 2.19 -4.76 -20.35
N ARG A 91 1.65 -5.53 -19.40
CA ARG A 91 1.48 -6.98 -19.54
C ARG A 91 0.60 -7.28 -20.74
N THR A 92 1.00 -8.31 -21.50
CA THR A 92 0.23 -8.82 -22.62
C THR A 92 -1.13 -9.30 -22.11
N PRO A 93 -2.23 -8.89 -22.76
CA PRO A 93 -3.56 -9.36 -22.41
C PRO A 93 -3.64 -10.88 -22.57
N MET A 94 -4.33 -11.57 -21.64
CA MET A 94 -4.53 -13.02 -21.74
C MET A 94 -5.67 -13.35 -22.71
N LEU A 95 -6.57 -12.41 -22.96
CA LEU A 95 -7.68 -12.56 -23.89
C LEU A 95 -7.56 -11.57 -25.07
N PRO A 96 -7.89 -12.00 -26.30
CA PRO A 96 -7.92 -11.10 -27.46
C PRO A 96 -8.87 -9.89 -27.29
N SER A 97 -9.95 -10.05 -26.52
CA SER A 97 -10.88 -8.96 -26.21
C SER A 97 -10.27 -7.85 -25.33
N GLU A 98 -9.18 -8.14 -24.64
CA GLU A 98 -8.45 -7.19 -23.79
C GLU A 98 -7.29 -6.51 -24.53
N ASP A 99 -7.02 -6.93 -25.77
CA ASP A 99 -6.01 -6.35 -26.66
C ASP A 99 -6.51 -5.06 -27.34
N THR A 100 -7.03 -4.16 -26.50
CA THR A 100 -7.41 -2.81 -26.91
C THR A 100 -6.23 -1.88 -26.67
N PRO A 101 -5.89 -0.99 -27.62
CA PRO A 101 -4.90 0.06 -27.39
C PRO A 101 -5.24 0.91 -26.16
N ILE A 102 -4.22 1.40 -25.46
CA ILE A 102 -4.44 2.36 -24.39
C ILE A 102 -4.91 3.68 -25.01
N LEU A 103 -5.98 4.24 -24.46
CA LEU A 103 -6.57 5.48 -24.94
C LEU A 103 -5.59 6.66 -24.78
N ALA A 104 -5.67 7.62 -25.70
CA ALA A 104 -4.96 8.89 -25.55
C ALA A 104 -5.44 9.66 -24.31
N GLY A 105 -4.55 10.42 -23.68
CA GLY A 105 -4.85 11.25 -22.51
C GLY A 105 -4.05 10.93 -21.26
N GLU A 106 -4.51 11.48 -20.12
CA GLU A 106 -3.88 11.30 -18.80
C GLU A 106 -4.20 9.92 -18.22
N HIS A 107 -3.18 9.23 -17.74
CA HIS A 107 -3.29 7.96 -17.02
C HIS A 107 -2.66 8.09 -15.65
N ARG A 108 -3.38 7.68 -14.60
CA ARG A 108 -2.91 7.68 -13.21
C ARG A 108 -2.58 6.28 -12.77
N CYS A 109 -1.44 6.12 -12.09
CA CYS A 109 -0.98 4.84 -11.59
C CYS A 109 -0.15 5.01 -10.31
N ALA A 110 0.19 3.89 -9.70
CA ALA A 110 1.26 3.83 -8.70
C ALA A 110 2.43 3.04 -9.28
N LEU A 111 3.63 3.63 -9.27
CA LEU A 111 4.87 2.94 -9.60
C LEU A 111 5.44 2.35 -8.31
N VAL A 112 5.56 1.03 -8.28
CA VAL A 112 5.97 0.26 -7.10
C VAL A 112 7.40 -0.18 -7.26
N LEU A 113 8.27 0.31 -6.38
CA LEU A 113 9.66 -0.08 -6.27
C LEU A 113 9.83 -0.82 -4.94
N ASP A 114 10.34 -2.06 -5.00
CA ASP A 114 10.36 -3.02 -3.90
C ASP A 114 8.96 -3.22 -3.27
N ASN A 115 8.70 -2.52 -2.16
CA ASN A 115 7.44 -2.54 -1.40
C ASN A 115 6.87 -1.14 -1.16
N GLU A 116 7.40 -0.12 -1.84
CA GLU A 116 6.95 1.27 -1.77
C GLU A 116 6.24 1.66 -3.07
N GLY A 117 5.03 2.19 -2.95
CA GLY A 117 4.23 2.66 -4.09
C GLY A 117 4.25 4.19 -4.18
N PHE A 118 4.54 4.71 -5.37
CA PHE A 118 4.63 6.14 -5.65
C PHE A 118 3.58 6.51 -6.68
N SER A 119 2.62 7.36 -6.29
CA SER A 119 1.60 7.85 -7.21
C SER A 119 2.24 8.68 -8.33
N ALA A 120 1.89 8.35 -9.57
CA ALA A 120 2.38 9.01 -10.76
C ALA A 120 1.25 9.21 -11.78
N ARG A 121 1.44 10.18 -12.66
CA ARG A 121 0.66 10.35 -13.89
C ARG A 121 1.57 10.37 -15.10
N TRP A 122 1.03 9.94 -16.23
CA TRP A 122 1.70 9.91 -17.52
C TRP A 122 0.66 10.14 -18.62
N PHE A 123 1.13 10.43 -19.82
CA PHE A 123 0.27 10.81 -20.94
C PHE A 123 0.56 9.98 -22.17
N VAL A 124 -0.50 9.63 -22.91
CA VAL A 124 -0.42 9.10 -24.27
C VAL A 124 -0.80 10.23 -25.23
N ALA A 125 0.10 10.58 -26.15
CA ALA A 125 -0.14 11.66 -27.10
C ALA A 125 -1.30 11.31 -28.06
N PRO A 126 -2.10 12.29 -28.51
CA PRO A 126 -3.13 12.06 -29.52
C PRO A 126 -2.53 11.48 -30.81
N GLY A 127 -3.07 10.36 -31.29
CA GLY A 127 -2.58 9.66 -32.49
C GLY A 127 -1.45 8.66 -32.23
N GLU A 128 -0.88 8.63 -31.02
CA GLU A 128 0.05 7.60 -30.62
C GLU A 128 -0.69 6.35 -30.15
N THR A 129 -0.22 5.18 -30.55
CA THR A 129 -0.85 3.90 -30.18
C THR A 129 0.02 3.18 -29.16
N PHE A 130 -0.37 3.24 -27.89
CA PHE A 130 0.27 2.43 -26.86
C PHE A 130 -0.35 1.02 -26.85
N ARG A 131 0.42 0.04 -27.34
CA ARG A 131 0.01 -1.38 -27.34
C ARG A 131 0.58 -2.11 -26.14
N ARG A 132 -0.21 -3.01 -25.57
CA ARG A 132 0.22 -3.91 -24.50
C ARG A 132 1.29 -4.88 -25.04
N GLY A 133 2.19 -5.32 -24.17
CA GLY A 133 3.30 -6.22 -24.51
C GLY A 133 4.49 -5.56 -25.21
N VAL A 134 4.38 -4.29 -25.63
CA VAL A 134 5.46 -3.54 -26.28
C VAL A 134 6.05 -2.55 -25.27
N ALA A 135 7.38 -2.53 -25.17
CA ALA A 135 8.09 -1.54 -24.36
C ALA A 135 7.96 -0.17 -25.01
N GLN A 136 7.54 0.83 -24.23
CA GLN A 136 7.46 2.22 -24.68
C GLN A 136 8.19 3.14 -23.70
N THR A 137 8.82 4.15 -24.27
CA THR A 137 9.50 5.19 -23.50
C THR A 137 8.51 6.33 -23.27
N LEU A 138 8.28 6.68 -22.01
CA LEU A 138 7.32 7.70 -21.61
C LEU A 138 7.83 8.54 -20.44
N GLU A 139 7.35 9.77 -20.38
CA GLU A 139 7.62 10.67 -19.26
C GLU A 139 6.58 10.47 -18.15
N VAL A 140 7.05 10.48 -16.91
CA VAL A 140 6.19 10.35 -15.72
C VAL A 140 6.36 11.55 -14.81
N GLU A 141 5.24 11.97 -14.22
CA GLU A 141 5.20 12.94 -13.15
C GLU A 141 4.78 12.24 -11.86
N PHE A 142 5.66 12.27 -10.86
CA PHE A 142 5.32 11.86 -9.50
C PHE A 142 4.54 12.93 -8.73
N LEU A 143 3.57 12.47 -7.94
CA LEU A 143 2.82 13.33 -7.02
C LEU A 143 3.70 13.90 -5.90
N ALA A 144 4.67 13.11 -5.42
CA ALA A 144 5.63 13.50 -4.40
C ALA A 144 7.06 13.39 -4.96
N PRO A 145 7.50 14.33 -5.81
CA PRO A 145 8.75 14.21 -6.57
C PRO A 145 9.98 14.07 -5.67
N ALA A 146 10.07 14.82 -4.57
CA ALA A 146 11.23 14.74 -3.66
C ALA A 146 11.45 13.32 -3.09
N LEU A 147 10.37 12.60 -2.76
CA LEU A 147 10.46 11.23 -2.25
C LEU A 147 10.72 10.23 -3.38
N ALA A 148 10.02 10.37 -4.50
CA ALA A 148 10.15 9.47 -5.63
C ALA A 148 11.54 9.55 -6.28
N LEU A 149 12.05 10.76 -6.54
CA LEU A 149 13.34 10.95 -7.21
C LEU A 149 14.53 10.47 -6.37
N ALA A 150 14.40 10.42 -5.04
CA ALA A 150 15.41 9.81 -4.18
C ALA A 150 15.55 8.29 -4.42
N ARG A 151 14.48 7.62 -4.86
CA ARG A 151 14.41 6.16 -5.07
C ARG A 151 14.53 5.76 -6.55
N PHE A 152 13.88 6.50 -7.44
CA PHE A 152 13.81 6.22 -8.89
C PHE A 152 15.08 6.71 -9.61
N GLN A 153 16.21 6.07 -9.31
CA GLN A 153 17.48 6.32 -9.96
C GLN A 153 17.54 5.64 -11.35
N PRO A 154 18.38 6.13 -12.28
CA PRO A 154 18.58 5.47 -13.57
C PRO A 154 18.89 3.98 -13.43
N GLY A 155 18.17 3.16 -14.16
CA GLY A 155 18.27 1.71 -14.15
C GLY A 155 17.38 1.00 -13.12
N ALA A 156 16.73 1.72 -12.21
CA ALA A 156 15.83 1.13 -11.22
C ALA A 156 14.62 0.43 -11.89
N ALA A 157 14.39 -0.82 -11.54
CA ALA A 157 13.22 -1.58 -11.99
C ALA A 157 12.03 -1.30 -11.07
N PHE A 158 10.85 -1.18 -11.66
CA PHE A 158 9.60 -0.95 -10.94
C PHE A 158 8.45 -1.71 -11.58
N ARG A 159 7.35 -1.84 -10.85
CA ARG A 159 6.11 -2.43 -11.31
C ARG A 159 5.01 -1.39 -11.32
N MET A 160 4.17 -1.39 -12.33
CA MET A 160 3.04 -0.46 -12.44
C MET A 160 1.78 -1.09 -11.86
N LEU A 161 1.17 -0.40 -10.89
CA LEU A 161 -0.09 -0.76 -10.27
C LEU A 161 -1.18 0.23 -10.69
N VAL A 162 -2.33 -0.28 -11.15
CA VAL A 162 -3.52 0.51 -11.44
C VAL A 162 -4.69 -0.13 -10.69
N GLY A 163 -5.36 0.67 -9.84
CA GLY A 163 -6.34 0.13 -8.89
C GLY A 163 -5.67 -0.86 -7.93
N GLU A 164 -6.02 -2.13 -8.03
CA GLU A 164 -5.49 -3.22 -7.18
C GLU A 164 -4.62 -4.23 -7.96
N SER A 165 -4.36 -3.98 -9.25
CA SER A 165 -3.71 -4.94 -10.15
C SER A 165 -2.38 -4.41 -10.70
N PHE A 166 -1.37 -5.28 -10.73
CA PHE A 166 -0.11 -4.99 -11.41
C PHE A 166 -0.28 -5.19 -12.92
N VAL A 167 -0.21 -4.09 -13.66
CA VAL A 167 -0.54 -4.05 -15.09
C VAL A 167 0.69 -3.98 -16.01
N GLY A 168 1.88 -3.75 -15.45
CA GLY A 168 3.10 -3.62 -16.24
C GLY A 168 4.35 -3.63 -15.38
N ASP A 169 5.48 -3.75 -16.06
CA ASP A 169 6.82 -3.69 -15.49
C ASP A 169 7.62 -2.64 -16.26
N GLY A 170 8.53 -1.95 -15.59
CA GLY A 170 9.27 -0.86 -16.21
C GLY A 170 10.62 -0.61 -15.56
N ARG A 171 11.39 0.26 -16.21
CA ARG A 171 12.73 0.65 -15.78
C ARG A 171 12.93 2.15 -15.97
N VAL A 172 13.57 2.79 -15.01
CA VAL A 172 13.95 4.20 -15.14
C VAL A 172 15.09 4.32 -16.13
N LEU A 173 14.94 5.15 -17.16
CA LEU A 173 16.00 5.46 -18.11
C LEU A 173 16.84 6.63 -17.61
N ARG A 174 16.17 7.72 -17.21
CA ARG A 174 16.83 8.90 -16.63
C ARG A 174 15.86 9.69 -15.75
N VAL A 175 16.42 10.40 -14.77
CA VAL A 175 15.70 11.40 -13.98
C VAL A 175 15.74 12.73 -14.74
N LEU A 176 14.59 13.40 -14.82
CA LEU A 176 14.45 14.71 -15.41
C LEU A 176 14.35 15.70 -14.24
N ALA A 177 15.27 16.66 -14.18
CA ALA A 177 15.22 17.66 -13.12
C ALA A 177 13.91 18.45 -13.26
N PRO A 178 13.17 18.69 -12.16
CA PRO A 178 12.01 19.58 -12.20
C PRO A 178 12.49 20.98 -12.63
N ALA A 179 11.78 21.57 -13.59
CA ALA A 179 12.04 22.93 -14.08
C ALA A 179 11.55 23.98 -13.07
#